data_AF-A0A523T9P6-F1
#
_entry.id   AF-A0A523T9P6-F1
#
_cell.length_a   1.000
_cell.length_b   1.000
_cell.length_c   1.000
_cell.angle_alpha   90.00
_cell.angle_beta   90.00
_cell.angle_gamma   90.00
#
_symmetry.space_group_name_H-M   'P 1'
#
loop_
_entity.id
_entity.type
_entity.pdbx_description
1 polymer ?
#
loop_
_entity_poly.entity_id
_entity_poly.type
_entity_poly.pdbx_seq_one_letter_code
_entity_poly.pdbx_strand_id
1 'polypeptide(L)'
;MTKTQLETLLIDALVDNIASKHVKYDEKAKLRRTKAAVSRGSFNRTLRQAKKNAIQSIYTVLLLGYFGLLESTDLYPYLEASNKLKSYTTTLTNFMTQGKTTKELLLTIDTL
;
A
#
# COMPACT_ATOMS: atom_id res chain seq x y z
N MET A 1 -11.52 3.64 -3.66
CA MET A 1 -10.92 3.34 -2.33
C MET A 1 -10.51 4.64 -1.66
N THR A 2 -10.75 4.83 -0.36
CA THR A 2 -10.36 6.07 0.35
C THR A 2 -8.96 5.97 0.96
N LYS A 3 -8.33 7.10 1.28
CA LYS A 3 -7.01 7.15 1.96
C LYS A 3 -7.01 6.33 3.26
N THR A 4 -8.07 6.44 4.06
CA THR A 4 -8.21 5.68 5.32
C THR A 4 -8.33 4.18 5.07
N GLN A 5 -9.02 3.76 4.00
CA GLN A 5 -9.11 2.35 3.62
C GLN A 5 -7.75 1.80 3.18
N LEU A 6 -7.01 2.54 2.36
CA LEU A 6 -5.67 2.17 1.92
C LEU A 6 -4.70 2.07 3.11
N GLU A 7 -4.66 3.08 3.98
CA GLU A 7 -3.82 3.06 5.18
C GLU A 7 -4.13 1.85 6.07
N THR A 8 -5.41 1.55 6.28
CA THR A 8 -5.85 0.40 7.10
C THR A 8 -5.41 -0.92 6.48
N LEU A 9 -5.46 -1.04 5.15
CA LEU A 9 -5.01 -2.22 4.42
C LEU A 9 -3.49 -2.40 4.51
N LEU A 10 -2.71 -1.31 4.39
CA LEU A 10 -1.25 -1.34 4.52
C LEU A 10 -0.81 -1.74 5.93
N ILE A 11 -1.45 -1.18 6.97
CA ILE A 11 -1.21 -1.57 8.36
C ILE A 11 -1.46 -3.08 8.54
N ASP A 12 -2.58 -3.60 8.04
CA ASP A 12 -2.91 -5.03 8.18
C ASP A 12 -1.87 -5.94 7.49
N ALA A 13 -1.40 -5.55 6.30
CA ALA A 13 -0.49 -6.33 5.47
C ALA A 13 0.99 -6.29 5.94
N LEU A 14 1.45 -5.17 6.49
CA LEU A 14 2.87 -4.95 6.76
C LEU A 14 3.26 -5.18 8.22
N VAL A 15 2.36 -4.92 9.17
CA VAL A 15 2.73 -4.86 10.59
C VAL A 15 3.19 -6.20 11.15
N ASP A 16 2.58 -7.31 10.73
CA ASP A 16 2.99 -8.63 11.21
C ASP A 16 4.41 -9.00 10.72
N ASN A 17 4.74 -8.59 9.49
CA ASN A 17 6.08 -8.79 8.91
C ASN A 17 7.12 -7.92 9.63
N ILE A 18 6.82 -6.64 9.84
CA ILE A 18 7.73 -5.70 10.52
C ILE A 18 7.96 -6.09 11.97
N ALA A 19 6.92 -6.55 12.67
CA ALA A 19 7.02 -6.99 14.06
C ALA A 19 7.59 -8.41 14.21
N SER A 20 7.76 -9.15 13.10
CA SER A 20 8.14 -10.57 13.07
C SER A 20 7.27 -11.46 13.98
N LYS A 21 6.01 -11.04 14.21
CA LYS A 21 5.03 -11.73 15.03
C LYS A 21 3.62 -11.28 14.65
N HIS A 22 2.63 -12.08 14.99
CA HIS A 22 1.24 -11.66 14.83
C HIS A 22 0.90 -10.51 15.80
N VAL A 23 0.45 -9.39 15.26
CA VAL A 23 0.03 -8.21 16.01
C VAL A 23 -1.49 -8.17 16.07
N LYS A 24 -2.05 -7.99 17.26
CA LYS A 24 -3.50 -7.98 17.44
C LYS A 24 -4.14 -6.75 16.78
N TYR A 25 -5.40 -6.88 16.37
CA TYR A 25 -6.10 -5.81 15.66
C TYR A 25 -6.29 -4.51 16.45
N ASP A 26 -6.37 -4.59 17.78
CA ASP A 26 -6.40 -3.42 18.68
C ASP A 26 -5.06 -2.68 18.68
N GLU A 27 -3.93 -3.39 18.57
CA GLU A 27 -2.62 -2.78 18.39
C GLU A 27 -2.46 -2.19 16.99
N LYS A 28 -2.85 -2.93 15.94
CA LYS A 28 -2.90 -2.43 14.55
C LYS A 28 -3.74 -1.16 14.44
N ALA A 29 -4.87 -1.08 15.15
CA ALA A 29 -5.76 0.08 15.15
C ALA A 29 -5.11 1.36 15.70
N LYS A 30 -4.14 1.24 16.61
CA LYS A 30 -3.39 2.38 17.16
C LYS A 30 -2.38 2.96 16.18
N LEU A 31 -1.97 2.21 15.16
CA LEU A 31 -0.97 2.64 14.17
C LEU A 31 -1.53 3.59 13.10
N ARG A 32 -2.84 3.83 13.11
CA ARG A 32 -3.50 4.67 12.10
C ARG A 32 -3.27 6.16 12.40
N ARG A 33 -2.61 6.87 11.48
CA ARG A 33 -2.26 8.29 11.59
C ARG A 33 -3.39 9.23 11.21
N THR A 34 -4.22 8.87 10.22
CA THR A 34 -5.20 9.80 9.62
C THR A 34 -6.37 10.18 10.55
N LYS A 35 -6.62 9.38 11.59
CA LYS A 35 -7.63 9.62 12.64
C LYS A 35 -7.10 8.90 13.87
N ALA A 36 -6.96 9.63 14.99
CA ALA A 36 -6.47 9.15 16.29
C ALA A 36 -6.90 7.72 16.62
N ALA A 37 -6.06 7.00 17.39
CA ALA A 37 -6.21 5.59 17.75
C ALA A 37 -7.67 5.14 17.79
N VAL A 38 -8.09 4.38 16.78
CA VAL A 38 -9.49 3.97 16.69
C VAL A 38 -9.75 2.69 17.45
N SER A 39 -11.02 2.47 17.78
CA SER A 39 -11.45 1.19 18.28
C SER A 39 -11.16 0.07 17.27
N ARG A 40 -10.92 -1.13 17.80
CA ARG A 40 -10.77 -2.37 17.02
C ARG A 40 -11.94 -2.58 16.05
N GLY A 41 -13.17 -2.30 16.48
CA GLY A 41 -14.36 -2.41 15.63
C GLY A 41 -14.35 -1.45 14.44
N SER A 42 -13.96 -0.19 14.65
CA SER A 42 -13.83 0.77 13.56
C SER A 42 -12.72 0.37 12.58
N PHE A 43 -11.58 -0.12 13.09
CA PHE A 43 -10.50 -0.61 12.24
C PHE A 43 -10.95 -1.79 11.38
N ASN A 44 -11.55 -2.81 11.99
CA ASN A 44 -12.02 -4.01 11.29
C ASN A 44 -13.08 -3.71 10.22
N ARG A 45 -14.00 -2.78 10.50
CA ARG A 45 -14.99 -2.34 9.52
C ARG A 45 -14.33 -1.69 8.31
N THR A 46 -13.38 -0.78 8.54
CA THR A 46 -12.64 -0.13 7.46
C THR A 46 -11.77 -1.12 6.68
N LEU A 47 -11.15 -2.10 7.35
CA LEU A 47 -10.37 -3.15 6.70
C LEU A 47 -11.24 -4.01 5.78
N ARG A 48 -12.42 -4.43 6.25
CA ARG A 48 -13.38 -5.18 5.42
C ARG A 48 -13.83 -4.36 4.21
N GLN A 49 -14.11 -3.07 4.39
CA GLN A 49 -14.45 -2.19 3.27
C GLN A 49 -13.30 -2.04 2.28
N ALA A 50 -12.06 -1.90 2.76
CA ALA A 50 -10.87 -1.81 1.91
C ALA A 50 -10.69 -3.08 1.06
N LYS A 51 -10.74 -4.26 1.69
CA LYS A 51 -10.63 -5.55 0.99
C LYS A 51 -11.74 -5.73 -0.04
N LYS A 52 -13.00 -5.43 0.31
CA LYS A 52 -14.14 -5.48 -0.61
C LYS A 52 -13.94 -4.56 -1.81
N ASN A 53 -13.55 -3.31 -1.57
CA ASN A 53 -13.36 -2.32 -2.63
C ASN A 53 -12.22 -2.71 -3.57
N ALA A 54 -11.11 -3.25 -3.05
CA ALA A 54 -10.00 -3.72 -3.88
C ALA A 54 -10.43 -4.86 -4.81
N ILE A 55 -11.12 -5.87 -4.27
CA ILE A 55 -11.64 -7.00 -5.05
C ILE A 55 -12.63 -6.52 -6.11
N GLN A 56 -13.57 -5.65 -5.75
CA GLN A 56 -14.54 -5.10 -6.70
C GLN A 56 -13.87 -4.29 -7.81
N SER A 57 -12.86 -3.48 -7.49
CA SER A 57 -12.11 -2.72 -8.49
C SER A 57 -11.39 -3.64 -9.49
N ILE A 58 -10.81 -4.76 -9.03
CA ILE A 58 -10.21 -5.76 -9.92
C ILE A 58 -11.27 -6.33 -10.86
N TYR A 59 -12.41 -6.76 -10.34
CA TYR A 59 -13.50 -7.27 -11.18
C TYR A 59 -14.05 -6.23 -12.15
N THR A 60 -14.13 -4.96 -11.75
CA THR A 60 -14.53 -3.87 -12.66
C THR A 60 -13.56 -3.72 -13.82
N VAL A 61 -12.24 -3.70 -13.56
CA VAL A 61 -11.24 -3.61 -14.64
C VAL A 61 -11.34 -4.80 -15.58
N LEU A 62 -11.44 -6.02 -15.04
CA LEU A 62 -11.60 -7.23 -15.85
C LEU A 62 -12.88 -7.19 -16.70
N LEU A 63 -13.99 -6.75 -16.13
CA LEU A 63 -15.27 -6.69 -16.82
C LEU A 63 -15.31 -5.62 -17.91
N LEU A 64 -14.79 -4.42 -17.64
CA LEU A 64 -14.68 -3.35 -18.64
C LEU A 64 -13.76 -3.77 -19.79
N GLY A 65 -12.70 -4.48 -19.45
CA GLY A 65 -11.84 -5.16 -20.39
C GLY A 65 -12.55 -6.14 -21.30
N TYR A 66 -13.30 -7.06 -20.69
CA TYR A 66 -14.11 -8.04 -21.40
C TYR A 66 -15.14 -7.39 -22.34
N PHE A 67 -15.75 -6.28 -21.92
CA PHE A 67 -16.69 -5.52 -22.77
C PHE A 67 -16.02 -4.67 -23.86
N GLY A 68 -14.68 -4.62 -23.92
CA GLY A 68 -13.96 -3.76 -24.86
C GLY A 68 -14.08 -2.27 -24.55
N LEU A 69 -14.46 -1.90 -23.32
CA LEU A 69 -14.57 -0.52 -22.86
C LEU A 69 -13.23 0.05 -22.37
N LEU A 70 -12.23 -0.82 -22.18
CA LEU A 70 -10.83 -0.43 -21.99
C LEU A 70 -10.06 -0.76 -23.26
N GLU A 71 -9.25 0.20 -23.74
CA GLU A 71 -8.38 0.01 -24.91
C GLU A 71 -7.40 -1.17 -24.71
N SER A 72 -7.03 -1.43 -23.46
CA SER A 72 -6.22 -2.58 -23.06
C SER A 72 -6.56 -3.01 -21.63
N THR A 73 -6.57 -4.32 -21.39
CA THR A 73 -6.64 -4.93 -20.04
C THR A 73 -5.27 -5.25 -19.47
N ASP A 74 -4.21 -4.84 -20.14
CA ASP A 74 -2.86 -5.17 -19.73
C ASP A 74 -2.59 -4.54 -18.37
N LEU A 75 -2.57 -5.39 -17.35
CA LEU A 75 -2.20 -4.99 -16.00
C LEU A 75 -0.67 -4.81 -15.86
N TYR A 76 0.09 -5.22 -16.88
CA TYR A 76 1.55 -5.21 -16.89
C TYR A 76 2.14 -3.80 -16.64
N PRO A 77 1.68 -2.72 -17.30
CA PRO A 77 2.19 -1.37 -17.03
C PRO A 77 1.95 -0.91 -15.59
N TYR A 78 0.80 -1.29 -15.01
CA TYR A 78 0.47 -0.97 -13.63
C TYR A 78 1.33 -1.78 -12.64
N LEU A 79 1.61 -3.04 -12.95
CA LEU A 79 2.50 -3.88 -12.15
C LEU A 79 3.95 -3.37 -12.22
N GLU A 80 4.41 -2.96 -13.40
CA GLU A 80 5.72 -2.35 -13.58
C GLU A 80 5.85 -1.05 -12.78
N ALA A 81 4.85 -0.17 -12.85
CA ALA A 81 4.80 1.06 -12.04
C ALA A 81 4.83 0.75 -10.53
N SER A 82 4.08 -0.27 -10.08
CA SER A 82 4.10 -0.73 -8.69
C SER A 82 5.49 -1.25 -8.28
N ASN A 83 6.17 -1.99 -9.16
CA ASN A 83 7.51 -2.50 -8.91
C ASN A 83 8.55 -1.37 -8.86
N LYS A 84 8.45 -0.37 -9.75
CA LYS A 84 9.28 0.85 -9.69
C LYS A 84 9.06 1.60 -8.39
N LEU A 85 7.80 1.79 -7.97
CA LEU A 85 7.48 2.44 -6.70
C LEU A 85 8.06 1.66 -5.50
N LYS A 86 7.94 0.34 -5.51
CA LYS A 86 8.55 -0.53 -4.49
C LYS A 86 10.07 -0.34 -4.46
N SER A 87 10.74 -0.36 -5.62
CA SER A 87 12.17 -0.11 -5.74
C SER A 87 12.57 1.22 -5.11
N TYR A 88 11.87 2.32 -5.44
CA TYR A 88 12.14 3.63 -4.83
C TYR A 88 11.96 3.61 -3.30
N THR A 89 10.89 2.99 -2.79
CA THR A 89 10.68 2.90 -1.34
C THR A 89 11.74 2.04 -0.64
N THR A 90 12.21 0.96 -1.28
CA THR A 90 13.28 0.10 -0.75
C THR A 90 14.60 0.86 -0.73
N THR A 91 14.94 1.55 -1.80
CA THR A 91 16.13 2.42 -1.89
C THR A 91 16.10 3.49 -0.80
N LEU A 92 14.99 4.23 -0.66
CA LEU A 92 14.82 5.22 0.41
C LEU A 92 14.98 4.61 1.81
N THR A 93 14.39 3.44 2.06
CA THR A 93 14.49 2.75 3.35
C THR A 93 15.93 2.33 3.65
N ASN A 94 16.64 1.78 2.67
CA ASN A 94 18.05 1.40 2.79
C ASN A 94 18.96 2.62 3.03
N PHE A 95 18.66 3.77 2.43
CA PHE A 95 19.38 5.01 2.70
C PHE A 95 19.12 5.54 4.12
N MET A 96 17.87 5.48 4.58
CA MET A 96 17.48 5.89 5.94
C MET A 96 18.13 5.00 7.01
N THR A 97 18.30 3.69 6.75
CA THR A 97 19.00 2.77 7.66
C THR A 97 20.52 2.91 7.62
N GLN A 98 21.08 3.45 6.53
CA GLN A 98 22.52 3.70 6.38
C GLN A 98 22.99 5.10 6.84
N GLY A 99 22.09 5.96 7.33
CA GLY A 99 22.45 7.29 7.84
C GLY A 99 23.02 8.26 6.79
N LYS A 100 22.74 8.03 5.50
CA LYS A 100 23.26 8.81 4.36
C LYS A 100 22.47 10.10 4.11
N THR A 101 23.14 11.15 3.66
CA THR A 101 22.59 12.53 3.63
C THR A 101 21.68 12.75 2.40
N THR A 102 20.69 13.65 2.51
CA THR A 102 19.68 13.96 1.47
C THR A 102 20.25 14.30 0.09
N LYS A 103 21.48 14.80 0.01
CA LYS A 103 22.20 15.08 -1.25
C LYS A 103 22.59 13.82 -2.03
N GLU A 104 22.96 12.74 -1.32
CA GLU A 104 23.30 11.45 -1.92
C GLU A 104 22.05 10.75 -2.48
N LEU A 105 20.89 11.02 -1.87
CA LEU A 105 19.59 10.49 -2.32
C LEU A 105 19.19 11.02 -3.71
N LEU A 106 19.38 12.33 -3.95
CA LEU A 106 19.06 12.97 -5.22
C LEU A 106 19.96 12.48 -6.36
N LEU A 107 21.26 12.30 -6.09
CA LEU A 107 22.23 11.80 -7.08
C LEU A 107 21.96 10.36 -7.52
N THR A 108 21.40 9.52 -6.64
CA THR A 108 21.12 8.11 -6.96
C THR A 108 19.83 7.97 -7.78
N ILE A 109 18.87 8.89 -7.60
CA ILE A 109 17.59 8.89 -8.33
C ILE A 109 17.80 9.36 -9.79
N ASP A 110 18.69 10.32 -10.03
CA ASP A 110 18.98 10.81 -11.40
C ASP A 110 19.77 9.80 -12.26
N THR A 111 20.34 8.76 -11.65
CA THR A 111 21.15 7.73 -12.34
C THR A 111 20.39 6.43 -12.65
N LEU A 112 19.10 6.33 -12.30
CA LEU A 112 18.22 5.17 -12.54
C LEU A 112 17.14 5.50 -13.58
#